data_AF-A0A7M3SA11-F1
#
_entry.id   AF-A0A7M3SA11-F1
#
_cell.length_a   1.000
_cell.length_b   1.000
_cell.length_c   1.000
_cell.angle_alpha   90.00
_cell.angle_beta   90.00
_cell.angle_gamma   90.00
#
_symmetry.space_group_name_H-M   'P 1'
#
loop_
_entity.id
_entity.type
_entity.pdbx_description
1 polymer ?
#
loop_
_entity_poly.entity_id
_entity_poly.type
_entity_poly.pdbx_seq_one_letter_code
_entity_poly.pdbx_strand_id
1 'polypeptide(L)' 'MSCRCAIETDEYHGWECTISGGACMYLTPNEKQCAIDYGEGPCADDREEDVDD' A
#
# COMPACT_ATOMS: atom_id res chain seq x y z
N MET A 1 6.31 -4.69 -7.35
CA MET A 1 6.69 -4.84 -5.93
C MET A 1 7.25 -3.53 -5.41
N SER A 2 6.52 -2.45 -5.61
CA SER A 2 6.79 -1.15 -5.02
C SER A 2 5.44 -0.53 -4.74
N CYS A 3 5.30 0.15 -3.60
CA CYS A 3 4.12 0.94 -3.28
C CYS A 3 4.52 2.40 -3.41
N ARG A 4 3.78 3.19 -4.20
CA ARG A 4 4.06 4.64 -4.35
C ARG A 4 3.90 5.42 -3.05
N CYS A 5 3.15 4.87 -2.09
CA CYS A 5 2.94 5.48 -0.78
C CYS A 5 3.96 5.04 0.29
N ALA A 6 4.85 4.10 -0.04
CA ALA A 6 5.89 3.64 0.88
C ALA A 6 7.19 4.42 0.63
N ILE A 7 7.73 5.01 1.69
CA ILE A 7 9.04 5.68 1.68
C ILE A 7 10.04 4.82 2.46
N GLU A 8 11.27 4.75 1.96
CA GLU A 8 12.34 4.04 2.65
C GLU A 8 12.73 4.81 3.91
N THR A 9 12.89 4.09 5.01
CA THR A 9 13.32 4.62 6.29
C THR A 9 14.59 3.91 6.73
N ASP A 10 15.34 4.53 7.63
CA ASP A 10 16.50 3.92 8.28
C ASP A 10 16.11 3.03 9.49
N GLU A 11 14.81 2.84 9.72
CA GLU A 11 14.30 1.98 10.79
C GLU A 11 14.36 0.49 10.42
N TYR A 12 14.30 -0.38 11.44
CA TYR A 12 14.29 -1.84 11.26
C TYR A 12 13.17 -2.33 10.32
N HIS A 13 12.04 -1.64 10.31
CA HIS A 13 10.88 -1.97 9.50
C HIS A 13 11.06 -1.54 8.03
N GLY A 14 12.08 -0.76 7.71
CA GLY A 14 12.54 -0.40 6.36
C GLY A 14 11.64 0.57 5.59
N TRP A 15 10.33 0.57 5.84
CA TRP A 15 9.36 1.36 5.06
C TRP A 15 8.32 2.03 5.95
N GLU A 16 8.02 3.30 5.67
CA GLU A 16 6.90 4.04 6.25
C GLU A 16 5.82 4.25 5.18
N CYS A 17 4.56 4.03 5.56
CA CYS A 17 3.39 4.27 4.72
C CYS A 17 2.85 5.68 4.96
N THR A 18 2.82 6.49 3.92
CA THR A 18 2.29 7.86 3.95
C THR A 18 0.76 7.94 4.05
N ILE A 19 0.03 6.86 3.78
CA ILE A 19 -1.44 6.79 3.90
C ILE A 19 -1.85 6.59 5.36
N SER A 20 -1.29 5.56 5.99
CA SER A 20 -1.57 5.21 7.39
C SER A 20 -0.74 6.03 8.38
N GLY A 21 0.34 6.68 7.93
CA GLY A 21 1.22 7.51 8.75
C GLY A 21 2.11 6.73 9.72
N GLY A 22 2.44 5.48 9.39
CA GLY A 22 3.25 4.59 10.23
C GLY A 22 4.00 3.53 9.44
N ALA A 23 4.60 2.55 10.12
CA ALA A 23 5.38 1.49 9.47
C ALA A 23 4.53 0.71 8.44
N CYS A 24 5.13 0.37 7.30
CA CYS A 24 4.46 -0.43 6.28
C CYS A 24 4.11 -1.82 6.81
N MET A 25 2.90 -2.29 6.52
CA MET A 25 2.44 -3.63 6.92
C MET A 25 3.21 -4.77 6.24
N TYR A 26 3.96 -4.47 5.17
CA TYR A 26 4.75 -5.45 4.42
C TYR A 26 6.25 -5.12 4.49
N LEU A 27 7.08 -6.17 4.60
CA LEU A 27 8.54 -6.06 4.50
C LEU A 27 9.01 -5.54 3.13
N THR A 28 8.25 -5.84 2.08
CA THR A 28 8.46 -5.29 0.74
C THR A 28 7.17 -4.61 0.29
N PRO A 29 7.18 -3.30 0.02
CA PRO A 29 5.97 -2.56 -0.29
C PRO A 29 5.26 -3.08 -1.55
N ASN A 30 3.95 -3.25 -1.46
CA ASN A 30 3.13 -3.73 -2.56
C ASN A 30 1.77 -3.03 -2.57
N GLU A 31 1.62 -1.99 -3.40
CA GLU A 31 0.38 -1.20 -3.48
C GLU A 31 -0.84 -2.02 -3.91
N LYS A 32 -0.67 -2.99 -4.81
CA LYS A 32 -1.79 -3.83 -5.28
C LYS A 32 -2.29 -4.74 -4.18
N GLN A 33 -1.37 -5.40 -3.47
CA GLN A 33 -1.72 -6.27 -2.37
C GLN A 33 -2.28 -5.47 -1.19
N CYS A 34 -1.72 -4.29 -0.91
CA CYS A 34 -2.23 -3.38 0.11
C CYS A 34 -3.65 -2.90 -0.19
N ALA A 35 -3.92 -2.56 -1.45
CA ALA A 35 -5.28 -2.26 -1.89
C ALA A 35 -6.18 -3.48 -1.65
N ILE A 36 -5.75 -4.70 -2.01
CA ILE A 36 -6.54 -5.93 -1.81
C ILE A 36 -6.84 -6.24 -0.32
N ASP A 37 -5.83 -6.21 0.54
CA ASP A 37 -5.96 -6.69 1.91
C ASP A 37 -6.54 -5.62 2.85
N TYR A 38 -6.15 -4.37 2.65
CA TYR A 38 -6.45 -3.27 3.58
C TYR A 38 -7.37 -2.21 2.97
N GLY A 39 -7.59 -2.20 1.66
CA GLY A 39 -8.27 -1.08 0.99
C GLY A 39 -7.49 0.23 1.09
N GLU A 40 -6.19 0.15 1.36
CA GLU A 40 -5.28 1.28 1.48
C GLU A 40 -4.33 1.35 0.28
N GLY A 41 -3.79 2.54 0.04
CA GLY A 41 -2.78 2.75 -1.00
C GLY A 41 -3.37 3.28 -2.31
N PRO A 42 -2.50 3.58 -3.28
CA PRO A 42 -2.85 4.34 -4.48
C PRO A 42 -3.69 3.54 -5.48
N CYS A 43 -3.92 2.25 -5.22
CA CYS A 43 -4.78 1.36 -6.01
C CYS A 43 -6.07 0.99 -5.29
N ALA A 44 -6.38 1.63 -4.15
CA ALA A 44 -7.62 1.35 -3.41
C ALA A 44 -8.87 1.76 -4.22
N ASP A 45 -8.79 2.86 -4.96
CA ASP A 45 -9.84 3.37 -5.85
C ASP A 45 -9.98 2.55 -7.15
N ASP A 46 -8.91 1.88 -7.60
CA ASP A 46 -8.91 1.03 -8.81
C ASP A 46 -9.79 -0.24 -8.65
N ARG A 47 -10.45 -0.41 -7.49
CA ARG A 47 -11.41 -1.48 -7.20
C ARG A 47 -12.83 -1.18 -7.71
N GLU A 48 -13.05 -0.01 -8.28
CA GLU A 48 -14.38 0.45 -8.70
C GLU A 48 -14.77 0.09 -10.15
N GLU A 49 -14.01 -0.72 -10.89
CA GLU A 49 -14.32 -1.05 -12.31
C GLU A 49 -14.68 -2.53 -12.61
N ASP A 50 -15.14 -3.33 -11.65
CA ASP A 50 -15.76 -4.64 -11.92
C ASP A 50 -17.20 -4.74 -11.33
N VAL A 51 -18.04 -3.76 -11.66
CA VAL A 51 -19.52 -3.91 -11.62
C VAL A 51 -20.03 -3.81 -13.05
N ASP A 52 -19.92 -4.91 -13.80
CA ASP A 52 -20.66 -5.11 -15.05
C ASP A 52 -21.68 -6.26 -14.85
N ASP A 53 -22.95 -5.85 -14.75
CA ASP A 53 -24.26 -6.55 -14.92
C ASP A 53 -24.48 -7.96 -14.33
#